data_AF-A0A401U5S3-F1
#
_entry.id   AF-A0A401U5S3-F1
#
_cell.length_a   1.000
_cell.length_b   1.000
_cell.length_c   1.000
_cell.angle_alpha   90.00
_cell.angle_beta   90.00
_cell.angle_gamma   90.00
#
_symmetry.space_group_name_H-M   'P 1'
#
loop_
_entity.id
_entity.type
_entity.pdbx_description
1 polymer ?
#
loop_
_entity_poly.entity_id
_entity_poly.type
_entity_poly.pdbx_seq_one_letter_code
_entity_poly.pdbx_strand_id
1 'polypeptide(L)'
;MRYQPGDEFVYKRKSKKEKTRSFIISINDSTIVTNVDTIATHQVERVYFKQGNFLNVVGGFLVTGGVLIFLVDQVNVLFVQGDEASINENVATISLVSIGIGLPMMLAKKNAHRVGFKKRLRIIDRNSPFYYTESRFQPKGYISPHIPRN
;
A
#
# COMPACT_ATOMS: atom_id res chain seq x y z
N MET A 1 -5.58 4.96 -7.86
CA MET A 1 -4.63 4.07 -8.57
C MET A 1 -5.25 3.71 -9.90
N ARG A 2 -4.48 3.83 -10.98
CA ARG A 2 -4.89 3.51 -12.35
C ARG A 2 -4.09 2.28 -12.80
N TYR A 3 -4.69 1.46 -13.64
CA TYR A 3 -4.05 0.30 -14.24
C TYR A 3 -3.99 0.51 -15.76
N GLN A 4 -2.90 0.09 -16.37
CA GLN A 4 -2.67 0.12 -17.81
C GLN A 4 -2.34 -1.29 -18.32
N PRO A 5 -2.51 -1.57 -19.64
CA PRO A 5 -1.93 -2.75 -20.26
C PRO A 5 -0.44 -2.88 -19.92
N GLY A 6 -0.01 -4.08 -19.54
CA GLY A 6 1.33 -4.38 -19.04
C GLY A 6 1.46 -4.34 -17.51
N ASP A 7 0.54 -3.69 -16.79
CA ASP A 7 0.61 -3.63 -15.33
C ASP A 7 0.29 -4.99 -14.68
N GLU A 8 0.96 -5.24 -13.55
CA GLU A 8 0.63 -6.35 -12.68
C GLU A 8 -0.72 -6.11 -11.99
N PHE A 9 -1.66 -7.02 -12.18
CA PHE A 9 -2.98 -6.98 -11.58
C PHE A 9 -3.18 -8.16 -10.63
N VAL A 10 -3.32 -7.82 -9.36
CA VAL A 10 -3.47 -8.77 -8.27
C VAL A 10 -4.85 -8.60 -7.66
N TYR A 11 -5.68 -9.63 -7.73
CA TYR A 11 -7.09 -9.49 -7.40
C TYR A 11 -7.66 -10.77 -6.79
N LYS A 12 -8.85 -10.64 -6.20
CA LYS A 12 -9.69 -11.73 -5.74
C LYS A 12 -11.07 -11.60 -6.39
N ARG A 13 -11.61 -12.71 -6.90
CA ARG A 13 -12.97 -12.77 -7.48
C ARG A 13 -14.00 -13.04 -6.40
N LYS A 14 -15.24 -12.58 -6.59
CA LYS A 14 -16.36 -12.86 -5.66
C LYS A 14 -16.64 -14.36 -5.50
N SER A 15 -16.44 -15.14 -6.56
CA SER A 15 -16.69 -16.60 -6.59
C SER A 15 -15.51 -17.45 -6.11
N LYS A 16 -14.31 -16.88 -5.96
CA LYS A 16 -13.10 -17.64 -5.57
C LYS A 16 -12.50 -17.07 -4.29
N LYS A 17 -12.06 -17.95 -3.39
CA LYS A 17 -11.39 -17.53 -2.14
C LYS A 17 -9.94 -17.11 -2.38
N GLU A 18 -9.33 -17.60 -3.45
CA GLU A 18 -7.91 -17.42 -3.75
C GLU A 18 -7.58 -16.06 -4.35
N LYS A 19 -6.34 -15.63 -4.10
CA LYS A 19 -5.74 -14.44 -4.67
C LYS A 19 -5.06 -14.83 -5.99
N THR A 20 -5.46 -14.19 -7.08
CA THR A 20 -4.86 -14.41 -8.39
C THR A 20 -3.93 -13.26 -8.73
N ARG A 21 -2.79 -13.59 -9.32
CA ARG A 21 -1.77 -12.67 -9.82
C ARG A 21 -1.65 -12.85 -11.31
N SER A 22 -1.74 -11.76 -12.06
CA SER A 22 -1.73 -11.78 -13.52
C SER A 22 -1.22 -10.45 -14.06
N PHE A 23 -1.01 -10.37 -15.37
CA PHE A 23 -0.69 -9.13 -16.08
C PHE A 23 -1.85 -8.75 -16.98
N ILE A 24 -2.16 -7.45 -17.04
CA ILE A 24 -3.22 -6.94 -17.91
C ILE A 24 -2.70 -6.93 -19.35
N ILE A 25 -3.40 -7.64 -20.23
CA ILE A 25 -3.12 -7.59 -21.68
C ILE A 25 -3.92 -6.46 -22.30
N SER A 26 -5.21 -6.38 -21.99
CA SER A 26 -6.09 -5.33 -22.49
C SER A 26 -7.25 -5.06 -21.53
N ILE A 27 -7.88 -3.90 -21.69
CA ILE A 27 -9.03 -3.46 -20.90
C ILE A 27 -10.12 -3.07 -21.89
N ASN A 28 -11.27 -3.73 -21.79
CA ASN A 28 -12.47 -3.44 -22.57
C ASN A 28 -13.53 -2.80 -21.65
N ASP A 29 -14.68 -2.39 -22.19
CA ASP A 29 -15.72 -1.61 -21.49
C ASP A 29 -16.25 -2.22 -20.19
N SER A 30 -16.21 -3.54 -20.03
CA SER A 30 -16.65 -4.21 -18.82
C SER A 30 -15.73 -5.33 -18.34
N THR A 31 -14.68 -5.64 -19.09
CA THR A 31 -13.79 -6.77 -18.83
C THR A 31 -12.32 -6.35 -18.83
N ILE A 32 -11.55 -7.02 -17.98
CA ILE A 32 -10.10 -6.93 -17.94
C ILE A 32 -9.59 -8.25 -18.50
N VAL A 33 -8.87 -8.19 -19.63
CA VAL A 33 -8.22 -9.34 -20.21
C VAL A 33 -6.83 -9.44 -19.59
N THR A 34 -6.59 -10.56 -18.92
CA THR A 34 -5.29 -10.86 -18.32
C THR A 34 -4.62 -11.99 -19.09
N ASN A 35 -3.35 -12.23 -18.82
CA ASN A 35 -2.62 -13.35 -19.43
C ASN A 35 -3.13 -14.74 -19.01
N VAL A 36 -3.96 -14.83 -17.97
CA VAL A 36 -4.51 -16.11 -17.48
C VAL A 36 -5.99 -16.26 -17.81
N ASP A 37 -6.77 -15.18 -17.75
CA ASP A 37 -8.23 -15.22 -17.91
C ASP A 37 -8.80 -13.84 -18.30
N THR A 38 -10.02 -13.82 -18.82
CA THR A 38 -10.82 -12.60 -19.03
C THR A 38 -11.85 -12.43 -17.92
N ILE A 39 -11.86 -11.25 -17.28
CA ILE A 39 -12.55 -11.07 -16.00
C ILE A 39 -13.43 -9.84 -16.08
N ALA A 40 -14.73 -10.06 -15.87
CA ALA A 40 -15.64 -8.93 -15.77
C ALA A 40 -15.38 -8.14 -14.49
N THR A 41 -15.32 -6.81 -14.62
CA THR A 41 -15.01 -5.87 -13.53
C THR A 41 -15.94 -6.02 -12.33
N HIS A 42 -17.21 -6.37 -12.55
CA HIS A 42 -18.21 -6.61 -11.50
C HIS A 42 -17.96 -7.88 -10.67
N GLN A 43 -17.16 -8.83 -11.18
CA GLN A 43 -16.79 -10.06 -10.48
C GLN A 43 -15.59 -9.88 -9.56
N VAL A 44 -14.87 -8.76 -9.66
CA VAL A 44 -13.74 -8.46 -8.79
C VAL A 44 -14.26 -8.07 -7.40
N GLU A 45 -13.84 -8.79 -6.35
CA GLU A 45 -14.17 -8.51 -4.95
C GLU A 45 -13.14 -7.58 -4.32
N ARG A 46 -11.85 -7.84 -4.57
CA ARG A 46 -10.74 -7.07 -4.01
C ARG A 46 -9.63 -6.91 -5.02
N VAL A 47 -8.98 -5.76 -4.97
CA VAL A 47 -7.74 -5.48 -5.70
C VAL A 47 -6.64 -5.23 -4.67
N TYR A 48 -5.51 -5.90 -4.86
CA TYR A 48 -4.34 -5.80 -4.00
C TYR A 48 -3.30 -4.90 -4.65
N PHE A 49 -2.64 -4.09 -3.83
CA PHE A 49 -1.65 -3.13 -4.31
C PHE A 49 -0.26 -3.59 -3.92
N LYS A 50 0.64 -3.58 -4.90
CA LYS A 50 2.07 -3.82 -4.70
C LYS A 50 2.76 -2.52 -4.24
N GLN A 51 2.22 -1.85 -3.23
CA GLN A 51 2.93 -0.73 -2.63
C GLN A 51 3.90 -1.24 -1.58
N GLY A 52 5.14 -0.74 -1.61
CA GLY A 52 6.18 -1.11 -0.67
C GLY A 52 5.70 -1.02 0.77
N ASN A 53 5.93 -2.10 1.52
CA ASN A 53 5.63 -2.23 2.95
C ASN A 53 6.55 -1.36 3.82
N PHE A 54 7.44 -0.56 3.22
CA PHE A 54 8.49 0.18 3.90
C PHE A 54 7.97 1.05 5.05
N LEU A 55 6.91 1.85 4.84
CA LEU A 55 6.34 2.68 5.91
C LEU A 55 5.73 1.85 7.04
N ASN A 56 5.08 0.73 6.73
CA ASN A 56 4.54 -0.16 7.76
C ASN A 56 5.65 -0.85 8.55
N VAL A 57 6.73 -1.25 7.87
CA VAL A 57 7.89 -1.90 8.48
C VAL A 57 8.65 -0.91 9.37
N VAL A 58 8.95 0.28 8.86
CA VAL A 58 9.58 1.36 9.64
C VAL A 58 8.68 1.78 10.82
N GLY A 59 7.38 1.92 10.59
CA GLY A 59 6.41 2.22 11.64
C GLY A 59 6.39 1.15 12.72
N GLY A 60 6.38 -0.13 12.33
CA GLY A 60 6.49 -1.26 13.26
C GLY A 60 7.79 -1.23 14.06
N PHE A 61 8.94 -0.99 13.43
CA PHE A 61 10.22 -0.86 14.12
C PHE A 61 10.24 0.29 15.13
N LEU A 62 9.66 1.44 14.79
CA LEU A 62 9.55 2.59 15.69
C LEU A 62 8.70 2.25 16.93
N VAL A 63 7.55 1.60 16.74
CA VAL A 63 6.68 1.19 17.86
C VAL A 63 7.40 0.16 18.75
N THR A 64 7.93 -0.92 18.15
CA THR A 64 8.61 -1.97 18.90
C THR A 64 9.86 -1.44 19.61
N GLY A 65 10.66 -0.60 18.94
CA GLY A 65 11.84 0.03 19.53
C GLY A 65 11.48 0.94 20.69
N GLY A 66 10.47 1.82 20.54
CA GLY A 66 10.02 2.70 21.62
C GLY A 66 9.52 1.93 22.84
N VAL A 67 8.75 0.87 22.64
CA VAL A 67 8.28 0.00 23.74
C VAL A 67 9.44 -0.73 24.41
N LEU A 68 10.37 -1.30 23.65
CA LEU A 68 11.51 -2.03 24.19
C LEU A 68 12.45 -1.12 24.99
N ILE A 69 12.77 0.07 24.48
CA ILE A 69 13.64 1.03 25.17
C ILE A 69 13.02 1.43 26.51
N PHE A 70 11.72 1.73 26.54
CA PHE A 70 11.01 2.03 27.78
C PHE A 70 11.04 0.88 28.78
N LEU A 71 10.78 -0.36 28.33
CA LEU A 71 10.80 -1.53 29.23
C LEU A 71 12.19 -1.84 29.78
N VAL A 72 13.24 -1.71 28.96
CA VAL A 72 14.63 -1.91 29.40
C VAL A 72 15.03 -0.88 30.44
N ASP A 73 14.63 0.38 30.25
CA ASP A 73 14.88 1.45 31.23
C ASP A 73 14.21 1.13 32.58
N GLN A 74 12.94 0.72 32.56
CA GLN A 74 12.20 0.37 33.77
C GLN A 74 12.79 -0.85 34.49
N VAL A 75 13.21 -1.88 33.76
CA VAL A 75 13.87 -3.06 34.34
C VAL A 75 15.22 -2.69 34.93
N ASN A 76 16.02 -1.87 34.25
CA ASN A 76 17.32 -1.45 34.76
C ASN A 76 17.18 -0.61 36.04
N VAL A 77 16.26 0.35 36.08
CA VAL A 77 16.04 1.17 37.27
C VAL A 77 15.57 0.30 38.44
N LEU A 78 14.62 -0.62 38.22
CA LEU A 78 14.07 -1.48 39.26
C LEU A 78 15.08 -2.51 39.82
N PHE A 79 15.91 -3.12 38.96
CA PHE A 79 16.78 -4.25 39.35
C PHE A 79 18.25 -3.86 39.58
N VAL A 80 18.77 -2.82 38.93
CA VAL A 80 20.20 -2.47 38.96
C VAL A 80 20.49 -1.31 39.90
N GLN A 81 19.63 -0.29 39.92
CA GLN A 81 19.87 0.91 40.73
C GLN A 81 19.24 0.82 42.13
N GLY A 82 18.22 -0.01 42.34
CA GLY A 82 17.59 -0.17 43.65
C GLY A 82 16.87 1.08 44.17
N ASP A 83 16.78 2.13 43.33
CA ASP A 83 16.09 3.37 43.58
C ASP A 83 14.61 3.27 43.20
N GLU A 84 13.78 4.16 43.77
CA GLU A 84 12.39 4.35 43.32
C GLU A 84 12.37 4.58 41.80
N ALA A 85 11.40 4.00 41.10
CA ALA A 85 11.31 4.03 39.64
C ALA A 85 11.41 5.47 39.08
N SER A 86 12.63 5.92 38.82
CA SER A 86 12.90 7.24 38.25
C SER A 86 12.90 7.08 36.74
N ILE A 87 11.93 7.72 36.09
CA ILE A 87 11.78 7.67 34.65
C ILE A 87 12.79 8.62 34.04
N ASN A 88 13.71 8.12 33.21
CA ASN A 88 14.59 9.00 32.46
C ASN A 88 13.76 9.77 31.41
N GLU A 89 13.65 11.08 31.58
CA GLU A 89 12.83 11.96 30.74
C GLU A 89 13.19 11.85 29.25
N ASN A 90 14.47 11.62 28.93
CA ASN A 90 14.92 11.43 27.56
C ASN A 90 14.43 10.10 26.98
N VAL A 91 14.47 9.02 27.76
CA VAL A 91 14.00 7.68 27.35
C VAL A 91 12.48 7.70 27.17
N ALA A 92 11.75 8.31 28.11
CA ALA A 92 10.31 8.48 27.99
C ALA A 92 9.94 9.29 26.74
N THR A 93 10.60 10.40 26.49
CA THR A 93 10.36 11.25 25.32
C THR A 93 10.62 10.50 24.01
N ILE A 94 11.77 9.81 23.89
CA ILE A 94 12.12 9.02 22.69
C ILE A 94 11.09 7.92 22.45
N SER A 95 10.68 7.23 23.51
CA SER A 95 9.70 6.14 23.44
C SER A 95 8.33 6.66 22.97
N LEU A 96 7.88 7.78 23.54
CA LEU A 96 6.58 8.38 23.26
C LEU A 96 6.53 8.94 21.84
N VAL A 97 7.59 9.61 21.38
CA VAL A 97 7.71 10.09 19.99
C VAL A 97 7.75 8.92 19.01
N SER A 98 8.52 7.88 19.30
CA SER A 98 8.65 6.70 18.43
C SER A 98 7.31 5.98 18.26
N ILE A 99 6.57 5.79 19.35
CA ILE A 99 5.22 5.20 19.31
C ILE A 99 4.24 6.15 18.60
N GLY A 100 4.28 7.44 18.91
CA GLY A 100 3.39 8.46 18.36
C GLY A 100 3.49 8.61 16.84
N ILE A 101 4.70 8.47 16.28
CA ILE A 101 4.94 8.48 14.83
C ILE A 101 4.72 7.08 14.23
N GLY A 102 5.20 6.04 14.91
CA GLY A 102 5.21 4.67 14.41
C GLY A 102 3.81 4.07 14.24
N LEU A 103 2.89 4.33 15.18
CA LEU A 103 1.52 3.80 15.12
C LEU A 103 0.74 4.30 13.89
N PRO A 104 0.65 5.61 13.62
CA PRO A 104 0.05 6.10 12.38
C PRO A 104 0.71 5.51 11.13
N MET A 105 2.05 5.43 11.08
CA MET A 105 2.77 4.86 9.94
C MET A 105 2.44 3.39 9.70
N MET A 106 2.30 2.61 10.78
CA MET A 106 1.92 1.20 10.73
C MET A 106 0.47 1.00 10.25
N LEU A 107 -0.43 1.92 10.61
CA LEU A 107 -1.88 1.79 10.38
C LEU A 107 -2.39 2.49 9.11
N ALA A 108 -1.66 3.47 8.58
CA ALA A 108 -2.13 4.33 7.49
C ALA A 108 -2.39 3.58 6.17
N LYS A 109 -1.89 2.35 6.00
CA LYS A 109 -1.85 1.71 4.68
C LYS A 109 -2.77 0.49 4.53
N LYS A 110 -3.63 0.56 3.50
CA LYS A 110 -4.48 -0.56 3.06
C LYS A 110 -3.83 -1.27 1.86
N ASN A 111 -3.32 -2.48 2.10
CA ASN A 111 -2.71 -3.34 1.07
C ASN A 111 -3.71 -3.90 0.05
N ALA A 112 -5.01 -3.73 0.32
CA ALA A 112 -6.07 -4.12 -0.56
C ALA A 112 -7.25 -3.15 -0.45
N HIS A 113 -7.96 -2.99 -1.55
CA HIS A 113 -9.24 -2.29 -1.59
C HIS A 113 -10.32 -3.28 -1.98
N ARG A 114 -11.37 -3.36 -1.15
CA ARG A 114 -12.59 -4.08 -1.51
C ARG A 114 -13.36 -3.26 -2.53
N VAL A 115 -13.64 -3.90 -3.66
CA VAL A 115 -14.48 -3.37 -4.73
C VAL A 115 -15.94 -3.61 -4.34
N GLY A 116 -16.73 -2.55 -4.33
CA GLY A 116 -18.12 -2.59 -3.89
C GLY A 116 -18.87 -1.32 -4.27
N PHE A 117 -20.04 -1.09 -3.69
CA PHE A 117 -20.93 -0.01 -4.12
C PHE A 117 -20.25 1.38 -4.11
N LYS A 118 -19.55 1.70 -3.02
CA LYS A 118 -18.86 3.00 -2.82
C LYS A 118 -17.52 3.12 -3.56
N LYS A 119 -16.83 2.00 -3.81
CA LYS A 119 -15.50 1.96 -4.42
C LYS A 119 -15.53 0.96 -5.57
N ARG A 120 -15.81 1.46 -6.77
CA ARG A 120 -15.94 0.64 -7.99
C ARG A 120 -14.70 0.79 -8.86
N LEU A 121 -14.36 -0.27 -9.57
CA LEU A 121 -13.44 -0.17 -10.70
C LEU A 121 -14.14 0.61 -11.80
N ARG A 122 -13.46 1.60 -12.36
CA ARG A 122 -13.93 2.40 -13.48
C ARG A 122 -12.93 2.28 -14.61
N ILE A 123 -13.44 1.99 -15.79
CA ILE A 123 -12.67 2.05 -17.02
C ILE A 123 -12.79 3.49 -17.51
N ILE A 124 -11.67 4.04 -17.95
CA ILE A 124 -11.56 5.44 -18.37
C ILE A 124 -11.34 5.44 -19.87
N ASP A 125 -12.26 6.07 -20.60
CA ASP A 125 -12.14 6.29 -22.04
C ASP A 125 -10.93 7.18 -22.35
N ARG A 126 -10.25 6.93 -23.48
CA ARG A 126 -9.12 7.73 -23.97
C ARG A 126 -9.43 9.21 -24.12
N ASN A 127 -10.67 9.53 -24.47
CA ASN A 127 -11.12 10.91 -24.67
C ASN A 127 -11.55 11.58 -23.36
N SER A 128 -11.51 10.86 -22.24
CA SER A 128 -11.88 11.41 -20.94
C SER A 128 -10.79 12.36 -20.43
N PRO A 129 -11.14 13.50 -19.80
CA PRO A 129 -10.16 14.32 -19.07
C PRO A 129 -9.49 13.54 -17.94
N PHE A 130 -10.08 12.41 -17.51
CA PHE A 130 -9.49 11.51 -16.53
C PHE A 130 -8.49 10.51 -17.14
N TYR A 131 -8.28 10.48 -18.46
CA TYR A 131 -7.35 9.56 -19.11
C TYR A 131 -5.90 10.03 -19.01
N TYR A 132 -5.68 11.32 -19.23
CA TYR A 132 -4.35 11.91 -19.21
C TYR A 132 -3.77 11.91 -17.79
N THR A 133 -2.50 11.52 -17.69
CA THR A 133 -1.68 11.68 -16.50
C THR A 133 -0.40 12.39 -16.94
N GLU A 134 -0.06 13.46 -16.24
CA GLU A 134 1.24 14.11 -16.32
C GLU A 134 2.37 13.08 -16.30
N SER A 135 3.28 13.28 -17.23
CA SER A 135 4.49 12.54 -17.60
C SER A 135 5.55 12.36 -16.49
N ARG A 136 5.18 12.27 -15.21
CA ARG A 136 6.14 12.11 -14.09
C ARG A 136 6.62 10.67 -13.83
N PHE A 137 6.05 9.68 -14.52
CA PHE A 137 6.40 8.26 -14.35
C PHE A 137 6.70 7.53 -15.67
N GLN A 138 6.91 8.25 -16.77
CA GLN A 138 7.46 7.60 -17.96
C GLN A 138 8.98 7.45 -17.75
N PRO A 139 9.54 6.21 -17.80
CA PRO A 139 10.98 6.06 -17.81
C PRO A 139 11.56 6.84 -19.00
N LYS A 140 12.66 7.58 -18.78
CA LYS A 140 13.35 8.32 -19.85
C LYS A 140 13.56 7.38 -21.05
N GLY A 141 12.92 7.68 -22.18
CA GLY A 141 13.02 6.90 -23.40
C GLY A 141 11.78 6.09 -23.78
N TYR A 142 10.74 6.01 -22.94
CA TYR A 142 9.47 5.41 -23.36
C TYR A 142 8.66 6.39 -24.21
N ILE A 143 8.79 6.26 -25.53
CA ILE A 143 7.90 6.91 -26.49
C ILE A 143 6.68 6.02 -26.61
N SER A 144 5.52 6.50 -26.15
CA SER A 144 4.26 5.78 -26.38
C SER A 144 4.07 5.59 -27.89
N PRO A 145 3.89 4.35 -28.39
CA PRO A 145 3.72 4.06 -29.82
C PRO A 145 2.43 4.66 -30.41
N HIS A 146 1.66 5.40 -29.62
CA HIS A 146 0.38 6.00 -29.99
C HIS A 146 0.38 7.54 -29.95
N ILE A 147 1.56 8.19 -29.87
CA ILE A 147 1.65 9.62 -30.15
C ILE A 147 1.81 9.76 -31.67
N PRO A 148 0.81 10.27 -32.42
CA PRO A 148 1.05 10.66 -33.81
C PRO A 148 2.13 11.75 -33.81
N ARG A 149 3.19 11.53 -34.58
CA ARG A 149 4.17 12.58 -34.88
C ARG A 149 3.44 13.63 -35.72
N ASN A 150 3.29 14.84 -35.20
CA ASN A 150 3.07 16.01 -36.04
C ASN A 150 4.37 16.35 -36.76
#